data_AF-A0A381RH91-F1
#
_entry.id   AF-A0A381RH91-F1
#
_cell.length_a   1.000
_cell.length_b   1.000
_cell.length_c   1.000
_cell.angle_alpha   90.00
_cell.angle_beta   90.00
_cell.angle_gamma   90.00
#
_symmetry.space_group_name_H-M   'P 1'
#
loop_
_entity.id
_entity.type
_entity.pdbx_description
1 polymer ?
#
loop_
_entity_poly.entity_id
_entity_poly.type
_entity_poly.pdbx_seq_one_letter_code
_entity_poly.pdbx_strand_id
1 'polypeptide(L)' 'MTIPESQLCFGDSLSLANACLITQVNIRLPFKCDLSAYTIIQAVLDHRMKLETFKTAVPGNQLDSRAA' A
#
# COMPACT_ATOMS: atom_id res chain seq x y z
N MET A 1 9.39 -5.76 -20.24
CA MET A 1 9.84 -4.73 -19.29
C MET A 1 9.77 -5.36 -17.91
N THR A 2 10.88 -5.92 -17.46
CA THR A 2 10.94 -6.70 -16.21
C THR A 2 11.04 -5.72 -15.06
N ILE A 3 10.01 -5.71 -14.20
CA ILE A 3 9.93 -4.81 -13.07
C ILE A 3 10.69 -5.47 -11.90
N PRO A 4 11.74 -4.84 -11.34
CA PRO A 4 12.50 -5.42 -10.25
C PRO A 4 11.66 -5.57 -8.98
N GLU A 5 11.97 -6.59 -8.17
CA GLU A 5 11.28 -6.90 -6.90
C GLU A 5 11.32 -5.71 -5.89
N SER A 6 12.21 -4.74 -6.11
CA SER A 6 12.34 -3.51 -5.34
C SER A 6 11.36 -2.40 -5.75
N GLN A 7 10.14 -2.71 -6.23
CA GLN A 7 9.20 -1.66 -6.61
C GLN A 7 8.86 -0.77 -5.40
N LEU A 8 9.47 0.41 -5.41
CA LEU A 8 9.40 1.45 -4.40
C LEU A 8 8.92 2.70 -5.10
N CYS A 9 8.26 3.58 -4.35
CA CYS A 9 7.76 4.82 -4.93
C CYS A 9 8.90 5.71 -5.47
N PHE A 10 10.13 5.51 -4.99
CA PHE A 10 11.31 6.26 -5.40
C PHE A 10 12.60 5.48 -5.10
N GLY A 11 13.44 5.29 -6.12
CA GLY A 11 14.74 4.62 -5.98
C GLY A 11 14.65 3.18 -5.47
N ASP A 12 15.66 2.75 -4.72
CA ASP A 12 15.83 1.36 -4.26
C ASP A 12 15.66 1.18 -2.73
N SER A 13 15.27 2.24 -2.00
CA SER A 13 15.01 2.20 -0.56
C SER A 13 13.57 2.57 -0.17
N LEU A 14 13.10 2.01 0.96
CA LEU A 14 11.85 2.47 1.60
C LEU A 14 11.95 3.97 1.88
N SER A 15 10.90 4.69 1.48
CA SER A 15 10.81 6.14 1.69
C SER A 15 9.43 6.53 2.21
N LEU A 16 9.30 7.78 2.64
CA LEU A 16 8.02 8.34 3.05
C LEU A 16 6.95 8.22 1.94
N ALA A 17 7.36 8.23 0.67
CA ALA A 17 6.44 8.05 -0.45
C ALA A 17 5.73 6.69 -0.44
N ASN A 18 6.36 5.62 0.07
CA ASN A 18 5.70 4.33 0.25
C ASN A 18 4.62 4.39 1.33
N ALA A 19 4.94 4.97 2.50
CA ALA A 19 4.00 5.13 3.60
C ALA A 19 2.79 5.98 3.18
N CYS A 20 3.01 7.08 2.46
CA CYS A 20 1.94 7.93 1.96
C CYS A 20 1.05 7.22 0.94
N LEU A 21 1.64 6.47 -0.02
CA LEU A 21 0.87 5.78 -1.06
C LEU A 21 -0.03 4.69 -0.47
N ILE A 22 0.50 3.86 0.42
CA ILE A 22 -0.25 2.75 1.04
C ILE A 22 -1.43 3.29 1.86
N THR A 23 -1.23 4.37 2.62
CA THR A 23 -2.30 5.01 3.38
C THR A 23 -3.41 5.54 2.47
N GLN A 24 -3.05 6.25 1.38
CA GLN A 24 -4.03 6.80 0.44
C GLN A 24 -4.91 5.72 -0.22
N VAL A 25 -4.33 4.56 -0.50
CA VAL A 25 -5.05 3.46 -1.13
C VAL A 25 -5.91 2.70 -0.12
N ASN A 26 -5.42 2.45 1.09
CA ASN A 26 -6.22 1.84 2.14
C ASN A 26 -7.44 2.69 2.51
N ILE A 27 -7.32 4.02 2.50
CA ILE A 27 -8.46 4.94 2.66
C ILE A 27 -9.49 4.77 1.54
N ARG A 28 -9.07 4.41 0.32
CA ARG A 28 -9.95 4.25 -0.84
C ARG A 28 -10.68 2.90 -0.89
N LEU A 29 -10.17 1.85 -0.23
CA LEU A 29 -10.74 0.49 -0.30
C LEU A 29 -12.24 0.43 0.05
N PRO A 30 -12.75 1.10 1.12
CA PRO A 30 -14.17 1.10 1.43
C PRO A 30 -15.04 1.77 0.36
N PHE A 31 -14.45 2.67 -0.44
CA PHE A 31 -15.14 3.45 -1.47
C PHE A 31 -15.15 2.76 -2.84
N LYS A 32 -14.57 1.56 -2.96
CA LYS A 32 -14.53 0.76 -4.21
C LYS A 32 -14.02 1.55 -5.42
N CYS A 33 -13.00 2.39 -5.18
CA CYS A 33 -12.37 3.16 -6.25
C CYS A 33 -11.63 2.19 -7.19
N ASP A 34 -11.88 2.29 -8.50
CA ASP A 34 -11.19 1.47 -9.49
C ASP A 34 -9.74 1.96 -9.66
N LEU A 35 -8.80 1.04 -9.39
CA LEU A 35 -7.37 1.28 -9.52
C LEU A 35 -6.74 0.54 -10.72
N SER A 36 -7.53 -0.12 -11.55
CA SER A 36 -7.06 -0.95 -12.67
C SER A 36 -6.15 -0.19 -13.64
N ALA A 37 -6.39 1.11 -13.84
CA ALA A 37 -5.57 1.97 -14.69
C ALA A 37 -4.18 2.30 -14.09
N TYR A 38 -3.98 2.08 -12.79
CA TYR A 38 -2.76 2.45 -12.06
C TYR A 38 -1.88 1.23 -11.74
N THR A 39 -1.46 0.50 -12.77
CA THR A 39 -0.75 -0.78 -12.65
C THR A 39 0.54 -0.72 -11.81
N ILE A 40 1.29 0.38 -11.87
CA ILE A 40 2.50 0.58 -11.04
C ILE A 40 2.13 0.72 -9.56
N ILE A 41 1.08 1.48 -9.26
CA ILE A 41 0.59 1.65 -7.88
C ILE A 41 0.14 0.28 -7.36
N GLN A 42 -0.61 -0.49 -8.17
CA GLN A 42 -1.07 -1.82 -7.80
C GLN A 42 0.09 -2.75 -7.44
N ALA A 43 1.13 -2.79 -8.28
CA ALA A 43 2.28 -3.65 -8.06
C ALA A 43 3.13 -3.21 -6.83
N VAL A 44 3.26 -1.90 -6.57
CA VAL A 44 3.88 -1.38 -5.33
C VAL A 44 3.06 -1.81 -4.12
N LEU A 45 1.74 -1.66 -4.14
CA LEU A 45 0.86 -2.05 -3.02
C LEU A 45 0.95 -3.54 -2.74
N ASP A 46 0.82 -4.37 -3.78
CA ASP A 46 0.87 -5.83 -3.67
C ASP A 46 2.20 -6.30 -3.07
N HIS A 47 3.31 -5.64 -3.42
CA HIS A 47 4.59 -5.93 -2.80
C HIS A 47 4.64 -5.47 -1.33
N ARG A 48 4.19 -4.24 -1.03
CA ARG A 48 4.34 -3.68 0.33
C ARG A 48 3.41 -4.34 1.35
N MET A 49 2.23 -4.76 0.93
CA MET A 49 1.32 -5.54 1.77
C MET A 49 1.85 -6.94 2.13
N LYS A 50 2.98 -7.39 1.54
CA LYS A 50 3.68 -8.61 2.01
C LYS A 50 4.50 -8.38 3.28
N LEU A 51 4.89 -7.13 3.58
CA LEU A 51 5.69 -6.81 4.76
C LEU A 51 4.79 -6.61 5.98
N GLU A 52 5.15 -7.27 7.09
CA GLU A 52 4.35 -7.24 8.32
C GLU A 52 4.11 -5.82 8.85
N THR A 53 5.10 -4.93 8.73
CA THR A 53 4.98 -3.52 9.14
C THR A 53 3.79 -2.81 8.48
N PHE A 54 3.49 -3.10 7.22
CA PHE A 54 2.35 -2.49 6.53
C PHE A 54 1.03 -3.22 6.82
N LYS A 55 1.06 -4.54 7.03
CA LYS A 55 -0.14 -5.31 7.42
C LYS A 55 -0.66 -4.92 8.80
N THR A 56 0.22 -4.72 9.78
CA THR A 56 -0.18 -4.34 11.14
C THR A 56 -0.60 -2.88 11.25
N ALA A 57 -0.11 -2.02 10.35
CA ALA A 57 -0.43 -0.60 10.31
C ALA A 57 -1.76 -0.26 9.60
N VAL A 58 -2.51 -1.26 9.10
CA VAL A 58 -3.81 -0.98 8.47
C VAL A 58 -4.80 -0.43 9.50
N PRO A 59 -5.73 0.46 9.08
CA PRO A 59 -6.68 1.08 10.00
C PRO A 59 -7.50 0.08 10.82
N GLY A 60 -7.89 -1.06 10.24
CA GLY A 60 -8.68 -2.10 10.92
C GLY A 60 -7.94 -2.89 12.01
N ASN A 61 -6.61 -2.73 12.13
CA ASN A 61 -5.80 -3.42 13.13
C ASN A 61 -5.40 -2.50 14.30
N GLN A 62 -5.85 -1.25 14.32
CA GLN A 62 -5.50 -0.29 15.37
C GLN A 62 -6.41 -0.47 16.60
N LEU A 63 -5.90 -0.09 17.78
CA LEU A 63 -6.60 -0.27 19.07
C LEU A 63 -7.92 0.51 19.14
N ASP A 64 -8.00 1.64 18.43
CA ASP A 64 -9.16 2.52 18.32
C ASP A 64 -10.07 2.16 17.14
N SER A 65 -9.73 1.11 16.37
CA SER A 65 -10.60 0.64 15.30
C SER A 65 -11.90 0.08 15.88
N ARG A 66 -13.03 0.44 15.27
CA ARG A 66 -14.32 -0.13 15.66
C ARG A 66 -14.32 -1.60 15.21
N ALA A 67 -14.57 -2.53 16.14
CA ALA A 67 -14.75 -3.93 15.80
C ALA A 67 -15.80 -4.06 14.68
N ALA A 68 -15.47 -4.84 13.66
CA ALA A 68 -16.36 -5.15 12.54
C ALA A 68 -17.56 -5.98 13.00
#